data_AF-A0A3B8VK61-F1
#
_entry.id   AF-A0A3B8VK61-F1
#
_cell.length_a   1.000
_cell.length_b   1.000
_cell.length_c   1.000
_cell.angle_alpha   90.00
_cell.angle_beta   90.00
_cell.angle_gamma   90.00
#
_symmetry.space_group_name_H-M   'P 1'
#
loop_
_entity.id
_entity.type
_entity.pdbx_description
1 polymer ?
#
loop_
_entity_poly.entity_id
_entity_poly.type
_entity_poly.pdbx_seq_one_letter_code
_entity_poly.pdbx_strand_id
1 'polypeptide(L)'
;MENEVIESNISQSFKQQVDTFLSLKHIAVVGISRKSGAGNAIFDKFKSAGYRVTPIHPVLDVYAGEPCYKSISLMSEAPDGVFIMTRPEITLQVTKDCIQTGIQRIWMHNMNGVNPKWMKSASQKMSSVHKEAVRLAQEAGINVIAGGCPMQHIKPVDVFHKCIHWINERTKSV
;
A
#
# COMPACT_ATOMS: atom_id res chain seq x y z
N MET A 1 -31.26 -5.10 -12.71
CA MET A 1 -30.21 -5.59 -11.80
C MET A 1 -28.88 -5.82 -12.50
N GLU A 2 -28.82 -6.44 -13.69
CA GLU A 2 -27.54 -6.60 -14.43
C GLU A 2 -26.96 -5.26 -14.92
N ASN A 3 -27.80 -4.29 -15.30
CA ASN A 3 -27.35 -2.97 -15.76
C ASN A 3 -26.79 -2.06 -14.65
N GLU A 4 -27.09 -2.34 -13.37
CA GLU A 4 -26.61 -1.53 -12.23
C GLU A 4 -25.20 -1.97 -11.79
N VAL A 5 -24.84 -3.23 -12.05
CA VAL A 5 -23.50 -3.77 -11.80
C VAL A 5 -22.51 -3.30 -12.88
N ILE A 6 -22.96 -3.13 -14.13
CA ILE A 6 -22.11 -2.71 -15.25
C ILE A 6 -21.67 -1.24 -15.11
N GLU A 7 -22.48 -0.36 -14.51
CA GLU A 7 -22.11 1.04 -14.26
C GLU A 7 -21.06 1.21 -13.15
N SER A 8 -20.85 0.20 -12.30
CA SER A 8 -19.85 0.27 -11.22
C SER A 8 -18.40 0.03 -11.67
N ASN A 9 -18.19 -0.35 -12.93
CA ASN A 9 -16.87 -0.54 -13.54
C ASN A 9 -16.27 0.74 -14.15
N ILE A 10 -16.70 1.92 -13.68
CA ILE A 10 -15.94 3.15 -13.91
C ILE A 10 -14.58 2.97 -13.24
N SER A 11 -13.54 2.85 -14.07
CA SER A 11 -12.14 2.83 -13.64
C SER A 11 -11.90 3.97 -12.64
N GLN A 12 -11.77 3.62 -11.36
CA GLN A 12 -11.57 4.62 -10.31
C GLN A 12 -10.27 5.38 -10.56
N SER A 13 -10.31 6.70 -10.43
CA SER A 13 -9.07 7.48 -10.47
C SER A 13 -8.16 7.10 -9.30
N PHE A 14 -6.84 7.20 -9.49
CA PHE A 14 -5.85 6.95 -8.43
C PHE A 14 -6.19 7.69 -7.12
N LYS A 15 -6.64 8.95 -7.23
CA LYS A 15 -7.05 9.75 -6.07
C LYS A 15 -8.23 9.11 -5.32
N GLN A 16 -9.27 8.65 -6.04
CA GLN A 16 -10.42 7.99 -5.42
C GLN A 16 -10.03 6.68 -4.74
N GLN A 17 -9.15 5.89 -5.36
CA GLN A 17 -8.66 4.66 -4.73
C GLN A 17 -7.91 4.95 -3.43
N VAL A 18 -7.00 5.95 -3.45
CA VAL A 18 -6.26 6.38 -2.25
C VAL A 18 -7.20 6.92 -1.17
N ASP A 19 -8.14 7.81 -1.52
CA ASP A 19 -9.11 8.34 -0.56
C ASP A 19 -9.96 7.21 0.05
N THR A 20 -10.37 6.23 -0.76
CA THR A 20 -11.11 5.05 -0.30
C THR A 20 -10.26 4.23 0.68
N PHE A 21 -8.99 3.96 0.36
CA PHE A 21 -8.09 3.21 1.24
C PHE A 21 -7.79 3.96 2.54
N LEU A 22 -7.68 5.29 2.50
CA LEU A 22 -7.45 6.12 3.69
C LEU A 22 -8.71 6.36 4.52
N SER A 23 -9.88 5.92 4.06
CA SER A 23 -11.11 5.92 4.88
C SER A 23 -11.27 4.66 5.75
N LEU A 24 -10.39 3.67 5.56
CA LEU A 24 -10.38 2.43 6.33
C LEU A 24 -9.95 2.66 7.78
N LYS A 25 -10.32 1.74 8.67
CA LYS A 25 -9.99 1.85 10.10
C LYS A 25 -8.86 0.91 10.50
N HIS A 26 -8.85 -0.32 9.95
CA HIS A 26 -7.85 -1.33 10.24
C HIS A 26 -7.03 -1.69 9.01
N ILE A 27 -5.72 -1.45 9.07
CA ILE A 27 -4.79 -1.71 7.99
C ILE A 27 -3.74 -2.72 8.45
N ALA A 28 -3.53 -3.79 7.68
CA ALA A 28 -2.35 -4.62 7.86
C ALA A 28 -1.18 -4.06 7.05
N VAL A 29 0.00 -3.93 7.67
CA VAL A 29 1.23 -3.46 7.01
C VAL A 29 2.19 -4.63 6.85
N VAL A 30 2.43 -5.00 5.61
CA VAL A 30 3.40 -6.05 5.23
C VAL A 30 4.72 -5.41 4.84
N GLY A 31 5.83 -5.96 5.35
CA GLY A 31 7.17 -5.44 5.07
C GLY A 31 7.83 -4.71 6.24
N ILE A 32 7.47 -5.08 7.46
CA ILE A 32 8.18 -4.65 8.67
C ILE A 32 9.63 -5.16 8.63
N SER A 33 10.59 -4.39 9.15
CA SER A 33 11.98 -4.81 9.36
C SER A 33 12.27 -4.93 10.85
N ARG A 34 13.19 -5.83 11.23
CA ARG A 34 13.64 -6.00 12.63
C ARG A 34 14.41 -4.81 13.20
N LYS A 35 15.03 -3.98 12.34
CA LYS A 35 15.83 -2.82 12.76
C LYS A 35 15.06 -1.53 12.49
N SER A 36 15.12 -1.09 11.24
CA SER A 36 14.39 0.05 10.71
C SER A 36 14.25 -0.14 9.20
N GLY A 37 13.26 0.50 8.61
CA GLY A 37 12.95 0.36 7.20
C GLY A 37 11.72 1.18 6.81
N ALA A 38 11.47 1.30 5.51
CA ALA A 38 10.34 2.07 5.00
C ALA A 38 8.99 1.53 5.50
N GLY A 39 8.86 0.20 5.64
CA GLY A 39 7.65 -0.43 6.19
C GLY A 39 7.41 -0.05 7.65
N ASN A 40 8.46 0.03 8.47
CA ASN A 40 8.37 0.50 9.86
C ASN A 40 7.90 1.95 9.92
N ALA A 41 8.50 2.83 9.12
CA ALA A 41 8.12 4.25 9.08
C ALA A 41 6.66 4.45 8.63
N ILE A 42 6.18 3.66 7.67
CA ILE A 42 4.79 3.71 7.22
C ILE A 42 3.84 3.13 8.26
N PHE A 43 4.23 2.04 8.93
CA PHE A 43 3.48 1.52 10.08
C PHE A 43 3.27 2.60 11.14
N ASP A 44 4.36 3.26 11.55
CA ASP A 44 4.31 4.33 12.54
C ASP A 44 3.46 5.51 12.05
N LYS A 45 3.53 5.83 10.76
CA LYS A 45 2.69 6.87 10.14
C LYS A 45 1.21 6.54 10.25
N PHE A 46 0.78 5.35 9.86
CA PHE A 46 -0.60 4.92 10.00
C PHE A 46 -1.03 4.92 11.49
N LYS A 47 -0.22 4.37 12.40
CA LYS A 47 -0.54 4.39 13.84
C LYS A 47 -0.70 5.82 14.37
N SER A 48 0.24 6.72 14.06
CA SER A 48 0.19 8.12 14.50
C SER A 48 -1.01 8.90 13.93
N ALA A 49 -1.53 8.47 12.78
CA ALA A 49 -2.72 9.04 12.15
C ALA A 49 -4.04 8.44 12.68
N GLY A 50 -3.98 7.56 13.69
CA GLY A 50 -5.17 7.04 14.38
C GLY A 50 -5.74 5.74 13.81
N TYR A 51 -5.06 5.09 12.86
CA TYR A 51 -5.49 3.81 12.33
C TYR A 51 -5.19 2.68 13.33
N ARG A 52 -6.03 1.63 13.36
CA ARG A 52 -5.62 0.35 13.91
C ARG A 52 -4.66 -0.28 12.89
N VAL A 53 -3.47 -0.69 13.32
CA VAL A 53 -2.47 -1.23 12.40
C VAL A 53 -1.94 -2.54 12.91
N THR A 54 -1.98 -3.59 12.08
CA THR A 54 -1.41 -4.90 12.41
C THR A 54 -0.15 -5.15 11.58
N PRO A 55 1.00 -5.41 12.22
CA PRO A 55 2.24 -5.69 11.53
C PRO A 55 2.26 -7.13 11.00
N ILE A 56 2.77 -7.32 9.77
CA ILE A 56 2.99 -8.65 9.17
C ILE A 56 4.48 -8.84 8.92
N HIS A 57 5.05 -9.89 9.53
CA HIS A 57 6.47 -10.24 9.45
C HIS A 57 6.65 -11.77 9.58
N PRO A 58 7.46 -12.43 8.74
CA PRO A 58 7.55 -13.90 8.69
C PRO A 58 8.05 -14.57 9.98
N VAL A 59 8.70 -13.82 10.87
CA VAL A 59 9.41 -14.34 12.06
C VAL A 59 8.99 -13.68 13.38
N LEU A 60 8.47 -12.44 13.34
CA LEU A 60 8.23 -11.72 14.59
C LEU A 60 6.83 -12.08 15.08
N ASP A 61 6.69 -12.31 16.39
CA ASP A 61 5.38 -12.56 17.02
C ASP A 61 4.77 -11.26 17.59
N VAL A 62 5.60 -10.25 17.87
CA VAL A 62 5.19 -8.92 18.35
C VAL A 62 6.04 -7.84 17.69
N TYR A 63 5.42 -6.73 17.29
CA TYR A 63 6.11 -5.53 16.82
C TYR A 63 5.40 -4.27 17.32
N ALA A 64 6.15 -3.33 17.90
CA ALA A 64 5.63 -2.08 18.46
C ALA A 64 4.45 -2.26 19.45
N GLY A 65 4.47 -3.35 20.22
CA GLY A 65 3.40 -3.69 21.18
C GLY A 65 2.17 -4.36 20.57
N GLU A 66 2.12 -4.53 19.25
CA GLU A 66 1.01 -5.18 18.53
C GLU A 66 1.36 -6.64 18.20
N PRO A 67 0.37 -7.57 18.24
CA PRO A 67 0.54 -8.92 17.71
C PRO A 67 0.99 -8.87 16.25
N CYS A 68 2.06 -9.60 15.93
CA CYS A 68 2.62 -9.66 14.59
C CYS A 68 2.37 -11.05 13.99
N TYR A 69 1.81 -11.07 12.78
CA TYR A 69 1.44 -12.31 12.11
C TYR A 69 2.42 -12.63 10.98
N LYS A 70 2.63 -13.92 10.73
CA LYS A 70 3.56 -14.39 9.68
C LYS A 70 3.02 -14.19 8.27
N SER A 71 1.70 -14.20 8.12
CA SER A 71 0.99 -13.92 6.88
C SER A 71 -0.41 -13.39 7.18
N ILE A 72 -1.06 -12.86 6.15
CA ILE A 72 -2.44 -12.37 6.23
C ILE A 72 -3.40 -13.49 6.60
N SER A 73 -3.19 -14.70 6.06
CA SER A 73 -4.05 -15.87 6.31
C SER A 73 -4.05 -16.38 7.75
N LEU A 74 -3.11 -15.93 8.59
CA LEU A 74 -3.00 -16.33 9.99
C LEU A 74 -3.57 -15.30 10.96
N MET A 75 -4.08 -14.17 10.46
CA MET A 75 -4.68 -13.14 11.30
C MET A 75 -5.98 -13.65 11.92
N SER A 76 -6.17 -13.40 13.22
CA SER A 76 -7.41 -13.75 13.92
C SER A 76 -8.59 -12.88 13.49
N GLU A 77 -8.31 -11.66 13.05
CA GLU A 77 -9.30 -10.68 12.59
C GLU A 77 -8.82 -10.11 11.25
N ALA A 78 -9.65 -10.19 10.21
CA ALA A 78 -9.29 -9.71 8.88
C ALA A 78 -9.20 -8.18 8.86
N PRO A 79 -8.17 -7.60 8.22
CA PRO A 79 -8.05 -6.16 8.07
C PRO A 79 -8.99 -5.62 6.98
N ASP A 80 -9.36 -4.34 7.09
CA ASP A 80 -10.17 -3.65 6.08
C ASP A 80 -9.39 -3.47 4.76
N GLY A 81 -8.06 -3.43 4.84
CA GLY A 81 -7.14 -3.34 3.72
C GLY A 81 -5.69 -3.67 4.08
N VAL A 82 -4.89 -3.96 3.06
CA VAL A 82 -3.48 -4.39 3.21
C VAL A 82 -2.56 -3.43 2.46
N PHE A 83 -1.60 -2.85 3.19
CA PHE A 83 -0.51 -2.07 2.60
C PHE A 83 0.76 -2.92 2.50
N ILE A 84 1.39 -2.93 1.33
CA ILE A 84 2.52 -3.81 1.00
C ILE A 84 3.77 -2.97 0.70
N MET A 85 4.80 -3.17 1.54
CA MET A 85 6.14 -2.61 1.43
C MET A 85 7.18 -3.74 1.39
N THR A 86 7.06 -4.62 0.40
CA THR A 86 7.97 -5.75 0.19
C THR A 86 8.53 -5.74 -1.23
N ARG A 87 9.42 -6.70 -1.55
CA ARG A 87 9.82 -6.92 -2.94
C ARG A 87 8.63 -7.47 -3.76
N PRO A 88 8.59 -7.23 -5.09
CA PRO A 88 7.48 -7.66 -5.94
C PRO A 88 7.15 -9.16 -5.86
N GLU A 89 8.15 -10.02 -5.67
CA GLU A 89 7.94 -11.48 -5.60
C GLU A 89 7.09 -11.86 -4.37
N ILE A 90 7.30 -11.17 -3.25
CA ILE A 90 6.53 -11.36 -2.02
C ILE A 90 5.14 -10.75 -2.16
N THR A 91 5.01 -9.62 -2.86
CA THR A 91 3.71 -8.98 -3.13
C THR A 91 2.75 -9.95 -3.81
N LEU A 92 3.22 -10.75 -4.78
CA LEU A 92 2.36 -11.74 -5.44
C LEU A 92 1.78 -12.76 -4.46
N GLN A 93 2.58 -13.25 -3.50
CA GLN A 93 2.09 -14.17 -2.48
C GLN A 93 1.07 -13.48 -1.56
N VAL A 94 1.38 -12.27 -1.08
CA VAL A 94 0.47 -11.49 -0.22
C VAL A 94 -0.86 -11.24 -0.93
N THR A 95 -0.84 -10.93 -2.22
CA THR A 95 -2.08 -10.75 -3.01
C THR A 95 -2.90 -12.03 -3.08
N LYS A 96 -2.27 -13.21 -3.25
CA LYS A 96 -2.98 -14.49 -3.21
C LYS A 96 -3.61 -14.75 -1.84
N ASP A 97 -2.90 -14.44 -0.77
CA ASP A 97 -3.43 -14.54 0.60
C ASP A 97 -4.64 -13.61 0.78
N CYS A 98 -4.58 -12.37 0.28
CA CYS A 98 -5.71 -11.44 0.30
C CYS A 98 -6.94 -11.98 -0.46
N ILE A 99 -6.73 -12.56 -1.65
CA ILE A 99 -7.81 -13.17 -2.44
C ILE A 99 -8.44 -14.33 -1.65
N GLN A 100 -7.61 -15.22 -1.09
CA GLN A 100 -8.09 -16.37 -0.33
C GLN A 100 -8.85 -15.97 0.94
N THR A 101 -8.45 -14.88 1.58
CA THR A 101 -9.07 -14.38 2.82
C THR A 101 -10.21 -13.39 2.56
N GLY A 102 -10.53 -13.07 1.30
CA GLY A 102 -11.63 -12.18 0.92
C GLY A 102 -11.36 -10.70 1.15
N ILE A 103 -10.10 -10.29 1.32
CA ILE A 103 -9.71 -8.88 1.49
C ILE A 103 -9.88 -8.14 0.17
N GLN A 104 -10.63 -7.04 0.21
CA GLN A 104 -11.07 -6.30 -0.98
C GLN A 104 -10.21 -5.08 -1.32
N ARG A 105 -9.16 -4.77 -0.55
CA ARG A 105 -8.37 -3.53 -0.72
C ARG A 105 -6.89 -3.78 -0.50
N ILE A 106 -6.09 -3.49 -1.52
CA ILE A 106 -4.63 -3.65 -1.50
C ILE A 106 -3.95 -2.37 -1.98
N TRP A 107 -2.90 -1.95 -1.30
CA TRP A 107 -2.03 -0.88 -1.76
C TRP A 107 -0.58 -1.35 -1.82
N MET A 108 -0.03 -1.41 -3.04
CA MET A 108 1.36 -1.75 -3.32
C MET A 108 2.19 -0.46 -3.41
N HIS A 109 3.21 -0.32 -2.56
CA HIS A 109 4.09 0.84 -2.59
C HIS A 109 4.82 0.99 -3.93
N ASN A 110 4.97 2.23 -4.39
CA ASN A 110 5.91 2.55 -5.45
C ASN A 110 6.38 4.01 -5.35
N MET A 111 7.66 4.25 -5.59
CA MET A 111 8.21 5.59 -5.79
C MET A 111 8.10 6.10 -7.24
N ASN A 112 7.41 5.40 -8.13
CA ASN A 112 7.10 5.87 -9.48
C ASN A 112 6.31 7.20 -9.41
N GLY A 113 6.94 8.28 -9.87
CA GLY A 113 6.45 9.65 -9.72
C GLY A 113 7.52 10.61 -9.19
N VAL A 114 8.66 10.11 -8.70
CA VAL A 114 9.85 10.93 -8.41
C VAL A 114 10.53 11.31 -9.74
N ASN A 115 10.30 12.54 -10.22
CA ASN A 115 10.73 13.01 -11.54
C ASN A 115 12.21 13.36 -11.75
N PRO A 116 13.08 13.53 -10.73
CA PRO A 116 14.48 13.76 -11.03
C PRO A 116 15.07 12.49 -11.67
N LYS A 117 15.54 12.62 -12.93
CA LYS A 117 16.15 11.51 -13.70
C LYS A 117 17.25 10.78 -12.91
N TRP A 118 17.97 11.49 -12.04
CA TRP A 118 19.03 10.93 -11.18
C TRP A 118 18.51 9.95 -10.10
N MET A 119 17.22 9.99 -9.76
CA MET A 119 16.59 9.05 -8.83
C MET A 119 15.86 7.88 -9.50
N LYS A 120 15.73 7.89 -10.84
CA LYS A 120 14.89 6.91 -11.57
C LYS A 120 15.31 5.45 -11.32
N SER A 121 16.61 5.17 -11.27
CA SER A 121 17.12 3.81 -11.00
C SER A 121 16.94 3.38 -9.54
N ALA A 122 16.95 4.34 -8.60
CA ALA A 122 16.70 4.06 -7.19
C ALA A 122 15.19 3.88 -6.92
N SER A 123 14.34 4.68 -7.57
CA SER A 123 12.88 4.59 -7.43
C SER A 123 12.32 3.29 -8.00
N GLN A 124 12.85 2.81 -9.13
CA GLN A 124 12.44 1.52 -9.69
C GLN A 124 12.79 0.32 -8.79
N LYS A 125 13.89 0.41 -8.04
CA LYS A 125 14.30 -0.62 -7.08
C LYS A 125 13.46 -0.60 -5.79
N MET A 126 12.74 0.50 -5.54
CA MET A 126 11.87 0.70 -4.36
C MET A 126 10.39 0.61 -4.75
N SER A 127 10.03 -0.50 -5.39
CA SER A 127 8.65 -0.80 -5.81
C SER A 127 8.22 -2.14 -5.27
N SER A 128 7.04 -2.17 -4.66
CA SER A 128 6.32 -3.39 -4.30
C SER A 128 5.34 -3.83 -5.39
N VAL A 129 5.19 -3.06 -6.47
CA VAL A 129 4.26 -3.40 -7.57
C VAL A 129 4.78 -4.61 -8.35
N HIS A 130 3.95 -5.65 -8.43
CA HIS A 130 4.17 -6.83 -9.26
C HIS A 130 3.05 -6.93 -10.31
N LYS A 131 3.38 -7.01 -11.59
CA LYS A 131 2.38 -6.96 -12.69
C LYS A 131 1.30 -8.03 -12.55
N GLU A 132 1.71 -9.27 -12.27
CA GLU A 132 0.76 -10.38 -12.09
C GLU A 132 -0.09 -10.21 -10.83
N ALA A 133 0.44 -9.59 -9.78
CA ALA A 133 -0.32 -9.36 -8.55
C ALA A 133 -1.43 -8.34 -8.80
N VAL A 134 -1.13 -7.28 -9.57
CA VAL A 134 -2.14 -6.30 -10.00
C VAL A 134 -3.23 -6.98 -10.83
N ARG A 135 -2.84 -7.81 -11.82
CA ARG A 135 -3.79 -8.55 -12.67
C ARG A 135 -4.72 -9.44 -11.84
N LEU A 136 -4.16 -10.29 -10.96
CA LEU A 136 -4.94 -11.20 -10.12
C LEU A 136 -5.86 -10.45 -9.16
N ALA A 137 -5.41 -9.34 -8.58
CA ALA A 137 -6.27 -8.52 -7.72
C ALA A 137 -7.45 -7.94 -8.50
N GLN A 138 -7.22 -7.39 -9.70
CA GLN A 138 -8.27 -6.84 -10.56
C GLN A 138 -9.28 -7.90 -10.98
N GLU A 139 -8.81 -9.09 -11.39
CA GLU A 139 -9.68 -10.22 -11.78
C GLU A 139 -10.51 -10.75 -10.61
N ALA A 140 -9.98 -10.66 -9.38
CA ALA A 140 -10.70 -10.99 -8.17
C ALA A 140 -11.64 -9.87 -7.66
N GLY A 141 -11.73 -8.74 -8.38
CA GLY A 141 -12.56 -7.59 -7.99
C GLY A 141 -11.98 -6.77 -6.82
N ILE A 142 -10.72 -6.99 -6.44
CA ILE A 142 -10.05 -6.26 -5.37
C ILE A 142 -9.67 -4.86 -5.85
N ASN A 143 -9.97 -3.84 -5.04
CA ASN A 143 -9.47 -2.50 -5.28
C ASN A 143 -7.96 -2.44 -5.00
N VAL A 144 -7.17 -2.45 -6.07
CA VAL A 144 -5.71 -2.43 -6.00
C VAL A 144 -5.14 -1.06 -6.40
N ILE A 145 -4.39 -0.45 -5.49
CA ILE A 145 -3.56 0.72 -5.75
C ILE A 145 -2.15 0.25 -6.08
N ALA A 146 -1.76 0.37 -7.35
CA ALA A 146 -0.45 -0.04 -7.86
C ALA A 146 0.51 1.14 -8.01
N GLY A 147 0.77 1.87 -6.91
CA GLY A 147 1.64 3.04 -6.97
C GLY A 147 1.59 3.96 -5.75
N GLY A 148 2.51 4.92 -5.69
CA GLY A 148 2.52 5.97 -4.67
C GLY A 148 2.99 5.53 -3.28
N CYS A 149 3.10 6.50 -2.38
CA CYS A 149 3.47 6.31 -0.99
C CYS A 149 2.41 6.92 -0.06
N PRO A 150 1.91 6.19 0.96
CA PRO A 150 0.95 6.74 1.92
C PRO A 150 1.44 8.00 2.63
N MET A 151 2.76 8.14 2.82
CA MET A 151 3.39 9.33 3.40
C MET A 151 3.04 10.63 2.65
N GLN A 152 2.72 10.54 1.36
CA GLN A 152 2.32 11.67 0.52
C GLN A 152 0.87 12.12 0.75
N HIS A 153 0.04 11.24 1.32
CA HIS A 153 -1.42 11.41 1.38
C HIS A 153 -1.92 11.52 2.84
N ILE A 154 -1.25 10.89 3.80
CA ILE A 154 -1.62 10.94 5.23
C ILE A 154 -1.13 12.25 5.85
N LYS A 155 -2.07 13.07 6.33
CA LYS A 155 -1.77 14.35 6.99
C LYS A 155 -1.23 14.13 8.42
N PRO A 156 -0.31 14.99 8.91
CA PRO A 156 0.41 16.01 8.16
C PRO A 156 1.44 15.36 7.22
N VAL A 157 1.49 15.79 5.96
CA VAL A 157 2.51 15.34 5.01
C VAL A 157 3.84 15.97 5.42
N ASP A 158 4.91 15.16 5.50
CA ASP A 158 6.22 15.66 5.90
C ASP A 158 6.83 16.60 4.84
N VAL A 159 7.81 17.39 5.27
CA VAL A 159 8.44 18.41 4.43
C VAL A 159 9.10 17.79 3.20
N PHE A 160 9.70 16.60 3.33
CA PHE A 160 10.37 15.92 2.22
C PHE A 160 9.37 15.55 1.11
N HIS A 161 8.23 14.95 1.46
CA HIS A 161 7.18 14.63 0.49
C HIS A 161 6.51 15.88 -0.09
N LYS A 162 6.32 16.94 0.72
CA LYS A 162 5.86 18.26 0.21
C LYS A 162 6.82 18.82 -0.85
N CYS A 163 8.13 18.75 -0.62
CA CYS A 163 9.14 19.24 -1.56
C CYS A 163 9.20 18.41 -2.85
N ILE A 164 9.05 17.08 -2.77
CA ILE A 164 8.98 16.23 -3.98
C ILE A 164 7.75 16.58 -4.81
N HIS A 165 6.58 16.76 -4.19
CA HIS A 165 5.38 17.21 -4.90
C HIS A 165 5.62 18.53 -5.64
N TRP A 166 6.22 19.52 -4.95
CA TRP A 166 6.54 20.83 -5.52
C TRP A 166 7.55 20.76 -6.68
N ILE A 167 8.60 19.93 -6.57
CA ILE A 167 9.57 19.70 -7.67
C ILE A 167 8.86 19.06 -8.86
N ASN A 168 8.04 18.02 -8.61
CA ASN A 168 7.32 17.30 -9.65
C ASN A 168 6.35 18.21 -10.42
N GLU A 169 5.62 19.10 -9.74
CA GLU A 169 4.76 20.10 -10.37
C GLU A 169 5.53 21.03 -11.30
N ARG A 170 6.71 21.53 -10.89
CA ARG A 170 7.54 22.40 -11.73
C ARG A 170 8.14 21.68 -12.94
N THR A 171 8.45 20.39 -12.83
CA THR A 171 8.99 19.59 -13.94
C THR A 171 7.95 19.15 -14.97
N LYS A 172 6.64 19.30 -14.67
CA LYS A 172 5.54 19.02 -15.62
C LYS A 172 5.19 20.24 -16.50
N SER A 173 5.83 21.39 -16.29
CA SER A 173 5.59 22.65 -17.03
C SER A 173 6.67 22.98 -18.06
N VAL A 174 7.38 21.99 -18.59
CA VAL A 174 8.35 22.15 -19.70
C VAL A 174 8.09 21.10 -20.77
#